data_AF-A0A6M0R9W3-F1
#
_entry.id   AF-A0A6M0R9W3-F1
#
_cell.length_a   1.000
_cell.length_b   1.000
_cell.length_c   1.000
_cell.angle_alpha   90.00
_cell.angle_beta   90.00
_cell.angle_gamma   90.00
#
_symmetry.space_group_name_H-M   'P 1'
#
loop_
_entity.id
_entity.type
_entity.pdbx_description
1 polymer ?
#
loop_
_entity_poly.entity_id
_entity_poly.type
_entity_poly.pdbx_seq_one_letter_code
_entity_poly.pdbx_strand_id
1 'polypeptide(L)'
;MKIKEAELLTGLSAKTIRFYESEGLIFVKRNLNGYRQYSEDTINELKKIKILRKLDFSISQIKSLCENKVLLCDLLKNRLKDLEQNELSMDIKKNIIEILLKDLKKDPNVNLSLYFHDFEYIESEEIKEFMNDINELKNVSLSHQILKTLMLSGPLLWWFYNIFNHKYEFMIINSILVIISTVILTLMWRGFFKQQDKKIRGTGYMLLSIFLTIILSLSVFVIITKLQEMLLVPKDYLMCNFKPPYCYIFLFFEIEIAAAFISTLYKKIKNVEWKWGFQIFNFIRKKIIITAILNLTLLYIAVMGITVVTKDQIIDYSFLNPKGTVYSYNDIYKVHAGFKGKRLKAFKGHAGEFYYIVNFKDGKSINFYQSNSPFEDTYLELEIFDKSIMKSGKVKKISSKKNYELCYFDSRYVNRFLRIIDNL
;
A
#
# COMPACT_ATOMS: atom_id res chain seq x y z
N MET A 1 -58.95 20.38 10.21
CA MET A 1 -58.49 21.78 10.28
C MET A 1 -58.93 22.55 9.04
N LYS A 2 -59.27 23.84 9.18
CA LYS A 2 -59.57 24.75 8.04
C LYS A 2 -58.30 25.41 7.50
N ILE A 3 -58.39 26.10 6.37
CA ILE A 3 -57.21 26.70 5.71
C ILE A 3 -56.48 27.71 6.61
N LYS A 4 -57.18 28.54 7.39
CA LYS A 4 -56.55 29.50 8.32
C LYS A 4 -55.73 28.83 9.43
N GLU A 5 -56.22 27.71 9.95
CA GLU A 5 -55.49 26.90 10.93
C GLU A 5 -54.27 26.25 10.27
N ALA A 6 -54.40 25.76 9.03
CA ALA A 6 -53.29 25.22 8.26
C ALA A 6 -52.20 26.27 7.97
N GLU A 7 -52.59 27.52 7.66
CA GLU A 7 -51.66 28.64 7.49
C GLU A 7 -50.88 28.90 8.79
N LEU A 8 -51.56 28.96 9.94
CA LEU A 8 -50.92 29.16 11.25
C LEU A 8 -49.95 28.04 11.60
N LEU A 9 -50.35 26.77 11.39
CA LEU A 9 -49.55 25.60 11.77
C LEU A 9 -48.34 25.34 10.86
N THR A 10 -48.43 25.75 9.59
CA THR A 10 -47.36 25.52 8.59
C THR A 10 -46.54 26.79 8.32
N GLY A 11 -47.07 27.97 8.63
CA GLY A 11 -46.51 29.26 8.23
C GLY A 11 -46.41 29.42 6.71
N LEU A 12 -47.31 28.78 5.95
CA LEU A 12 -47.46 28.94 4.51
C LEU A 12 -48.71 29.77 4.23
N SER A 13 -48.70 30.59 3.18
CA SER A 13 -49.92 31.31 2.77
C SER A 13 -50.96 30.36 2.18
N ALA A 14 -52.25 30.70 2.29
CA ALA A 14 -53.35 29.97 1.68
C ALA A 14 -53.15 29.81 0.16
N LYS A 15 -52.56 30.83 -0.50
CA LYS A 15 -52.22 30.78 -1.92
C LYS A 15 -51.17 29.69 -2.20
N THR A 16 -50.13 29.59 -1.37
CA THR A 16 -49.09 28.57 -1.49
C THR A 16 -49.63 27.17 -1.24
N ILE A 17 -50.51 27.00 -0.24
CA ILE A 17 -51.14 25.71 0.07
C ILE A 17 -52.02 25.25 -1.11
N ARG A 18 -52.82 26.16 -1.69
CA ARG A 18 -53.64 25.87 -2.88
C ARG A 18 -52.79 25.55 -4.10
N PHE A 19 -51.66 26.22 -4.25
CA PHE A 19 -50.70 25.93 -5.32
C PHE A 19 -50.11 24.52 -5.19
N TYR A 20 -49.74 24.09 -3.99
CA TYR A 20 -49.26 22.71 -3.78
C TYR A 20 -50.35 21.66 -4.03
N GLU A 21 -51.60 21.97 -3.69
CA GLU A 21 -52.74 21.12 -4.05
C GLU A 21 -52.93 21.05 -5.57
N SER A 22 -52.86 22.17 -6.31
CA SER A 22 -53.01 22.18 -7.77
C SER A 22 -51.88 21.46 -8.51
N GLU A 23 -50.65 21.52 -7.98
CA GLU A 23 -49.49 20.80 -8.52
C GLU A 23 -49.52 19.28 -8.19
N GLY A 24 -50.47 18.84 -7.37
CA GLY A 24 -50.65 17.45 -6.96
C GLY A 24 -49.66 16.98 -5.89
N LEU A 25 -49.08 17.91 -5.11
CA LEU A 25 -48.15 17.57 -4.04
C LEU A 25 -48.83 17.13 -2.75
N ILE A 26 -50.08 17.54 -2.56
CA ILE A 26 -50.93 17.19 -1.43
C ILE A 26 -52.35 16.90 -1.92
N PHE A 27 -53.06 16.03 -1.21
CA PHE A 27 -54.48 15.75 -1.47
C PHE A 27 -55.31 16.14 -0.24
N VAL A 28 -56.25 17.08 -0.43
CA VAL A 28 -57.10 17.60 0.65
C VAL A 28 -58.52 17.09 0.47
N LYS A 29 -59.05 16.38 1.46
CA LYS A 29 -60.45 15.92 1.46
C LYS A 29 -61.39 17.11 1.62
N ARG A 30 -62.59 17.01 1.05
CA ARG A 30 -63.68 17.96 1.28
C ARG A 30 -64.66 17.39 2.28
N ASN A 31 -65.19 18.22 3.16
CA ASN A 31 -66.25 17.84 4.08
C ASN A 31 -67.63 17.81 3.38
N LEU A 32 -68.67 17.38 4.10
CA LEU A 32 -70.06 17.32 3.60
C LEU A 32 -70.58 18.66 3.04
N ASN A 33 -70.02 19.78 3.51
CA ASN A 33 -70.38 21.14 3.07
C ASN A 33 -69.48 21.65 1.93
N GLY A 34 -68.66 20.79 1.31
CA GLY A 34 -67.80 21.12 0.17
C GLY A 34 -66.52 21.90 0.52
N TYR A 35 -66.26 22.19 1.80
CA TYR A 35 -65.05 22.89 2.25
C TYR A 35 -63.87 21.95 2.41
N ARG A 36 -62.67 22.45 2.09
CA ARG A 36 -61.41 21.74 2.30
C ARG A 36 -61.16 21.48 3.79
N GLN A 37 -60.85 20.24 4.11
CA GLN A 37 -60.52 19.79 5.45
C GLN A 37 -59.11 19.20 5.45
N TYR A 38 -58.20 19.91 6.10
CA TYR A 38 -56.80 19.49 6.26
C TYR A 38 -56.71 18.53 7.45
N SER A 39 -56.12 17.37 7.20
CA SER A 39 -55.78 16.37 8.22
C SER A 39 -54.39 16.67 8.81
N GLU A 40 -54.06 16.07 9.95
CA GLU A 40 -52.71 16.18 10.52
C GLU A 40 -51.63 15.68 9.57
N ASP A 41 -51.90 14.60 8.84
CA ASP A 41 -51.00 14.06 7.82
C ASP A 41 -50.72 15.10 6.72
N THR A 42 -51.77 15.78 6.23
CA THR A 42 -51.64 16.86 5.25
C THR A 42 -50.80 18.03 5.80
N ILE A 43 -50.93 18.36 7.09
CA ILE A 43 -50.10 19.39 7.73
C ILE A 43 -48.63 18.96 7.80
N ASN A 44 -48.36 17.68 8.10
CA ASN A 44 -47.00 17.13 8.14
C ASN A 44 -46.36 17.10 6.74
N GLU A 45 -47.12 16.74 5.70
CA GLU A 45 -46.68 16.84 4.30
C GLU A 45 -46.34 18.28 3.91
N LEU A 46 -47.20 19.24 4.25
CA LEU A 46 -46.94 20.66 4.00
C LEU A 46 -45.67 21.16 4.69
N LYS A 47 -45.41 20.73 5.94
CA LYS A 47 -44.15 21.04 6.65
C LYS A 47 -42.95 20.43 5.96
N LYS A 48 -43.05 19.18 5.51
CA LYS A 48 -41.98 18.50 4.75
C LYS A 48 -41.68 19.22 3.44
N ILE A 49 -42.70 19.58 2.65
CA ILE A 49 -42.55 20.37 1.42
C ILE A 49 -41.87 21.70 1.71
N LYS A 50 -42.27 22.40 2.79
CA LYS A 50 -41.66 23.67 3.20
C LYS A 50 -40.15 23.51 3.49
N ILE A 51 -39.75 22.47 4.21
CA ILE A 51 -38.32 22.19 4.49
C ILE A 51 -37.57 21.96 3.18
N LEU A 52 -38.09 21.11 2.29
CA LEU A 52 -37.46 20.83 1.01
C LEU A 52 -37.33 22.09 0.14
N ARG A 53 -38.37 22.94 0.13
CA ARG A 53 -38.30 24.24 -0.57
C ARG A 53 -37.27 25.19 0.04
N LYS A 54 -37.04 25.15 1.36
CA LYS A 54 -35.97 25.91 2.02
C LYS A 54 -34.56 25.40 1.71
N LEU A 55 -34.44 24.16 1.26
CA LEU A 55 -33.19 23.57 0.75
C LEU A 55 -33.05 23.73 -0.78
N ASP A 56 -33.89 24.59 -1.37
CA ASP A 56 -33.99 24.90 -2.80
C ASP A 56 -34.36 23.73 -3.72
N PHE A 57 -35.00 22.68 -3.19
CA PHE A 57 -35.54 21.63 -4.07
C PHE A 57 -36.66 22.20 -4.94
N SER A 58 -36.65 21.87 -6.24
CA SER A 58 -37.70 22.29 -7.18
C SER A 58 -39.02 21.55 -6.90
N ILE A 59 -40.14 22.12 -7.38
CA ILE A 59 -41.45 21.47 -7.27
C ILE A 59 -41.47 20.11 -8.00
N SER A 60 -40.76 19.99 -9.14
CA SER A 60 -40.65 18.74 -9.88
C SER A 60 -39.87 17.65 -9.12
N GLN A 61 -38.81 18.02 -8.40
CA GLN A 61 -38.06 17.09 -7.55
C GLN A 61 -38.91 16.60 -6.36
N ILE A 62 -39.63 17.52 -5.71
CA ILE A 62 -40.54 17.18 -4.61
C ILE A 62 -41.68 16.28 -5.10
N LYS A 63 -42.21 16.53 -6.29
CA LYS A 63 -43.24 15.66 -6.90
C LYS A 63 -42.71 14.25 -7.17
N SER A 64 -41.50 14.14 -7.73
CA SER A 64 -40.84 12.85 -7.97
C SER A 64 -40.61 12.06 -6.68
N LEU A 65 -40.37 12.76 -5.56
CA LEU A 65 -40.30 12.17 -4.23
C LEU A 65 -41.66 11.64 -3.76
N CYS A 66 -42.73 12.43 -3.91
CA CYS A 66 -44.09 12.02 -3.53
C CYS A 66 -44.58 10.82 -4.36
N GLU A 67 -44.15 10.72 -5.62
CA GLU A 67 -44.45 9.59 -6.52
C GLU A 67 -43.54 8.37 -6.28
N ASN A 68 -42.67 8.39 -5.28
CA ASN A 68 -41.67 7.35 -4.97
C ASN A 68 -40.75 6.97 -6.16
N LYS A 69 -40.60 7.85 -7.14
CA LYS A 69 -39.68 7.66 -8.28
C LYS A 69 -38.22 7.79 -7.89
N VAL A 70 -37.95 8.56 -6.83
CA VAL A 70 -36.60 8.84 -6.33
C VAL A 70 -36.61 8.81 -4.80
N LEU A 71 -35.55 8.28 -4.19
CA LEU A 71 -35.38 8.25 -2.75
C LEU A 71 -34.94 9.62 -2.21
N LEU A 72 -35.46 10.00 -1.03
CA LEU A 72 -35.09 11.25 -0.37
C LEU A 72 -33.58 11.36 -0.13
N CYS A 73 -32.96 10.26 0.30
CA CYS A 73 -31.53 10.20 0.57
C CYS A 73 -30.69 10.54 -0.67
N ASP A 74 -31.13 10.13 -1.85
CA ASP A 74 -30.38 10.38 -3.10
C ASP A 74 -30.51 11.83 -3.53
N LEU A 75 -31.72 12.42 -3.43
CA LEU A 75 -31.94 13.84 -3.67
C LEU A 75 -31.13 14.72 -2.70
N LEU A 76 -31.11 14.37 -1.41
CA LEU A 76 -30.33 15.10 -0.41
C LEU A 76 -28.83 15.02 -0.67
N LYS A 77 -28.31 13.84 -1.05
CA LYS A 77 -26.89 13.68 -1.40
C LYS A 77 -26.50 14.50 -2.64
N ASN A 78 -27.35 14.49 -3.66
CA ASN A 78 -27.09 15.27 -4.87
C ASN A 78 -27.11 16.78 -4.54
N ARG A 79 -28.09 17.24 -3.74
CA ARG A 79 -28.15 18.64 -3.32
C ARG A 79 -26.95 19.05 -2.47
N LEU A 80 -26.49 18.18 -1.58
CA LEU A 80 -25.28 18.42 -0.79
C LEU A 80 -24.07 18.63 -1.73
N LYS A 81 -23.91 17.76 -2.73
CA LYS A 81 -22.83 17.86 -3.73
C LYS A 81 -22.92 19.17 -4.51
N ASP A 82 -24.11 19.56 -4.96
CA ASP A 82 -24.32 20.82 -5.68
C ASP A 82 -23.96 22.04 -4.80
N LEU A 83 -24.34 22.01 -3.51
CA LEU A 83 -24.03 23.08 -2.56
C LEU A 83 -22.52 23.20 -2.29
N GLU A 84 -21.82 22.08 -2.14
CA GLU A 84 -20.35 22.06 -1.96
C GLU A 84 -19.63 22.64 -3.19
N GLN A 85 -20.09 22.32 -4.40
CA GLN A 85 -19.54 22.90 -5.63
C GLN A 85 -19.79 24.41 -5.70
N ASN A 86 -20.99 24.84 -5.30
CA ASN A 86 -21.33 26.26 -5.26
C ASN A 86 -20.48 27.01 -4.22
N GLU A 87 -20.27 26.46 -3.02
CA GLU A 87 -19.42 27.06 -1.98
C GLU A 87 -18.01 27.36 -2.51
N LEU A 88 -17.38 26.39 -3.15
CA LEU A 88 -16.06 26.55 -3.74
C LEU A 88 -16.04 27.59 -4.87
N SER A 89 -17.07 27.61 -5.73
CA SER A 89 -17.20 28.64 -6.77
C SER A 89 -17.36 30.04 -6.17
N MET A 90 -18.06 30.15 -5.03
CA MET A 90 -18.28 31.41 -4.32
C MET A 90 -16.99 31.92 -3.67
N ASP A 91 -16.16 31.03 -3.12
CA ASP A 91 -14.84 31.38 -2.58
C ASP A 91 -13.91 31.95 -3.66
N ILE A 92 -13.90 31.34 -4.85
CA ILE A 92 -13.10 31.85 -5.98
C ILE A 92 -13.60 33.23 -6.42
N LYS A 93 -14.92 33.39 -6.58
CA LYS A 93 -15.53 34.69 -6.93
C LYS A 93 -15.19 35.76 -5.90
N LYS A 94 -15.20 35.42 -4.61
CA LYS A 94 -14.80 36.32 -3.52
C LYS A 94 -13.33 36.75 -3.66
N ASN A 95 -12.41 35.81 -3.90
CA ASN A 95 -11.00 36.14 -4.08
C ASN A 95 -10.76 37.07 -5.29
N ILE A 96 -11.48 36.87 -6.39
CA ILE A 96 -11.41 37.78 -7.54
C ILE A 96 -11.89 39.18 -7.17
N ILE A 97 -13.01 39.29 -6.45
CA ILE A 97 -13.51 40.58 -5.97
C ILE A 97 -12.45 41.27 -5.09
N GLU A 98 -11.77 40.54 -4.21
CA GLU A 98 -10.69 41.10 -3.38
C GLU A 98 -9.51 41.62 -4.22
N ILE A 99 -9.12 40.90 -5.28
CA ILE A 99 -8.08 41.33 -6.22
C ILE A 99 -8.54 42.58 -6.99
N LEU A 100 -9.74 42.57 -7.54
CA LEU A 100 -10.32 43.72 -8.26
C LEU A 100 -10.39 44.95 -7.36
N LEU A 101 -10.83 44.80 -6.10
CA LEU A 101 -10.85 45.89 -5.13
C LEU A 101 -9.45 46.44 -4.82
N LYS A 102 -8.41 45.60 -4.86
CA LYS A 102 -7.02 46.03 -4.67
C LYS A 102 -6.48 46.78 -5.88
N ASP A 103 -6.84 46.35 -7.08
CA ASP A 103 -6.39 46.98 -8.32
C ASP A 103 -7.13 48.30 -8.58
N LEU A 104 -8.44 48.34 -8.32
CA LEU A 104 -9.25 49.57 -8.37
C LEU A 104 -8.78 50.65 -7.37
N LYS A 105 -8.18 50.24 -6.24
CA LYS A 105 -7.54 51.19 -5.31
C LYS A 105 -6.28 51.85 -5.86
N LYS A 106 -5.59 51.20 -6.81
CA LYS A 106 -4.37 51.71 -7.43
C LYS A 106 -4.67 52.52 -8.69
N ASP A 107 -5.63 52.06 -9.48
CA ASP A 107 -6.11 52.74 -10.68
C ASP A 107 -7.64 52.71 -10.72
N PRO A 108 -8.34 53.87 -10.65
CA PRO A 108 -9.80 53.92 -10.70
C PRO A 108 -10.39 53.44 -12.03
N ASN A 109 -9.59 53.37 -13.10
CA ASN A 109 -10.04 53.05 -14.46
C ASN A 109 -9.60 51.65 -14.93
N VAL A 110 -9.39 50.71 -14.01
CA VAL A 110 -9.05 49.32 -14.35
C VAL A 110 -10.01 48.76 -15.40
N ASN A 111 -9.43 48.27 -16.50
CA ASN A 111 -10.21 47.61 -17.55
C ASN A 111 -10.62 46.20 -17.12
N LEU A 112 -11.90 46.02 -16.78
CA LEU A 112 -12.45 44.72 -16.38
C LEU A 112 -12.35 43.64 -17.46
N SER A 113 -12.18 44.02 -18.74
CA SER A 113 -12.04 43.03 -19.82
C SER A 113 -10.80 42.15 -19.68
N LEU A 114 -9.80 42.59 -18.89
CA LEU A 114 -8.60 41.83 -18.60
C LEU A 114 -8.87 40.56 -17.77
N TYR A 115 -9.95 40.53 -17.00
CA TYR A 115 -10.30 39.39 -16.12
C TYR A 115 -11.36 38.47 -16.76
N PHE A 116 -11.82 38.76 -17.98
CA PHE A 116 -12.85 38.00 -18.68
C PHE A 116 -12.46 36.53 -18.84
N HIS A 117 -11.22 36.27 -19.25
CA HIS A 117 -10.71 34.91 -19.40
C HIS A 117 -10.57 34.16 -18.07
N ASP A 118 -10.23 34.84 -16.98
CA ASP A 118 -10.15 34.20 -15.66
C ASP A 118 -11.54 33.73 -15.21
N PHE A 119 -12.59 34.51 -15.46
CA PHE A 119 -13.98 34.14 -15.15
C PHE A 119 -14.51 32.99 -16.05
N GLU A 120 -14.25 33.03 -17.36
CA GLU A 120 -14.62 31.93 -18.28
C GLU A 120 -13.91 30.62 -17.89
N TYR A 121 -12.63 30.70 -17.51
CA TYR A 121 -11.85 29.56 -17.06
C TYR A 121 -12.47 28.95 -15.78
N ILE A 122 -12.89 29.76 -14.81
CA ILE A 122 -13.55 29.28 -13.58
C ILE A 122 -14.90 28.60 -13.84
N GLU A 123 -15.65 29.05 -14.84
CA GLU A 123 -16.94 28.45 -15.18
C GLU A 123 -16.82 27.24 -16.11
N SER A 124 -15.62 26.96 -16.63
CA SER A 124 -15.34 25.80 -17.48
C SER A 124 -15.66 24.48 -16.77
N GLU A 125 -16.12 23.49 -17.55
CA GLU A 125 -16.33 22.12 -17.05
C GLU A 125 -15.04 21.49 -16.54
N GLU A 126 -13.91 21.79 -17.17
CA GLU A 126 -12.59 21.25 -16.80
C GLU A 126 -12.17 21.66 -15.39
N ILE A 127 -12.35 22.93 -14.99
CA ILE A 127 -12.06 23.35 -13.61
C ILE A 127 -13.04 22.78 -12.61
N LYS A 128 -14.33 22.70 -12.96
CA LYS A 128 -15.33 22.11 -12.06
C LYS A 128 -15.04 20.63 -11.81
N GLU A 129 -14.63 19.89 -12.84
CA GLU A 129 -14.23 18.49 -12.73
C GLU A 129 -12.94 18.35 -11.91
N PHE A 130 -11.91 19.16 -12.21
CA PHE A 130 -10.66 19.18 -11.43
C PHE A 130 -10.88 19.53 -9.95
N MET A 131 -11.73 20.51 -9.65
CA MET A 131 -12.05 20.89 -8.27
C MET A 131 -12.88 19.83 -7.55
N ASN A 132 -13.79 19.15 -8.27
CA ASN A 132 -14.51 18.00 -7.74
C ASN A 132 -13.53 16.84 -7.41
N ASP A 133 -12.53 16.60 -8.26
CA ASP A 133 -11.46 15.63 -8.01
C ASP A 133 -10.60 16.03 -6.81
N ILE A 134 -10.25 17.32 -6.65
CA ILE A 134 -9.56 17.83 -5.46
C ILE A 134 -10.39 17.62 -4.19
N ASN A 135 -11.70 17.84 -4.25
CA ASN A 135 -12.58 17.65 -3.10
C ASN A 135 -12.79 16.17 -2.78
N GLU A 136 -12.80 15.29 -3.79
CA GLU A 136 -12.72 13.84 -3.57
C GLU A 136 -11.40 13.42 -2.93
N LEU A 137 -10.27 14.04 -3.32
CA LEU A 137 -8.96 13.81 -2.70
C LEU A 137 -8.89 14.31 -1.25
N LYS A 138 -9.69 15.31 -0.88
CA LYS A 138 -9.83 15.81 0.49
C LYS A 138 -10.53 14.79 1.40
N ASN A 139 -11.41 13.97 0.83
CA ASN A 139 -12.16 12.94 1.54
C ASN A 139 -11.41 11.60 1.60
N VAL A 140 -10.32 11.58 2.37
CA VAL A 140 -9.43 10.42 2.52
C VAL A 140 -10.17 9.24 3.15
N SER A 141 -10.06 8.05 2.55
CA SER A 141 -10.62 6.83 3.15
C SER A 141 -9.83 6.39 4.39
N LEU A 142 -10.50 5.73 5.35
CA LEU A 142 -9.79 5.15 6.51
C LEU A 142 -8.71 4.16 6.06
N SER A 143 -8.94 3.43 4.97
CA SER A 143 -7.94 2.53 4.38
C SER A 143 -6.68 3.24 3.91
N HIS A 144 -6.83 4.35 3.19
CA HIS A 144 -5.70 5.16 2.73
C HIS A 144 -4.94 5.76 3.91
N GLN A 145 -5.67 6.19 4.94
CA GLN A 145 -5.08 6.70 6.18
C GLN A 145 -4.24 5.64 6.91
N ILE A 146 -4.76 4.42 7.03
CA ILE A 146 -4.02 3.29 7.62
C ILE A 146 -2.80 2.93 6.77
N LEU A 147 -2.94 2.88 5.44
CA LEU A 147 -1.82 2.57 4.54
C LEU A 147 -0.68 3.57 4.69
N LYS A 148 -0.98 4.88 4.61
CA LYS A 148 0.04 5.91 4.83
C LYS A 148 0.67 5.82 6.22
N THR A 149 -0.13 5.43 7.22
CA THR A 149 0.39 5.21 8.58
C THR A 149 1.42 4.09 8.61
N LEU A 150 1.14 2.96 7.94
CA LEU A 150 2.09 1.86 7.81
C LEU A 150 3.36 2.29 7.06
N MET A 151 3.24 3.00 5.93
CA MET A 151 4.39 3.46 5.15
C MET A 151 5.28 4.43 5.94
N LEU A 152 4.67 5.37 6.65
CA LEU A 152 5.38 6.36 7.47
C LEU A 152 5.87 5.83 8.82
N SER A 153 5.46 4.61 9.21
CA SER A 153 6.00 3.93 10.40
C SER A 153 7.40 3.33 10.17
N GLY A 154 7.87 3.26 8.92
CA GLY A 154 9.17 2.69 8.55
C GLY A 154 10.35 3.26 9.34
N PRO A 155 10.51 4.58 9.47
CA PRO A 155 11.58 5.18 10.28
C PRO A 155 11.56 4.76 11.75
N LEU A 156 10.37 4.58 12.34
CA LEU A 156 10.21 4.11 13.71
C LEU A 156 10.67 2.65 13.83
N LEU A 157 10.25 1.77 12.92
CA LEU A 157 10.70 0.38 12.88
C LEU A 157 12.21 0.27 12.66
N TRP A 158 12.77 1.10 11.76
CA TRP A 158 14.21 1.13 11.50
C TRP A 158 15.01 1.59 12.72
N TRP A 159 14.50 2.58 13.45
CA TRP A 159 15.10 3.03 14.70
C TRP A 159 15.08 1.93 15.78
N PHE A 160 13.93 1.28 16.00
CA PHE A 160 13.82 0.14 16.92
C PHE A 160 14.78 -1.01 16.54
N TYR A 161 14.83 -1.35 15.25
CA TYR A 161 15.74 -2.38 14.73
C TYR A 161 17.20 -2.03 15.01
N ASN A 162 17.60 -0.77 14.83
CA ASN A 162 18.97 -0.33 15.11
C ASN A 162 19.29 -0.34 16.61
N ILE A 163 18.35 0.07 17.47
CA ILE A 163 18.53 -0.01 18.94
C ILE A 163 18.69 -1.47 19.38
N PHE A 164 17.81 -2.35 18.91
CA PHE A 164 17.84 -3.78 19.25
C PHE A 164 19.16 -4.44 18.85
N ASN A 165 19.75 -4.02 17.72
CA ASN A 165 21.02 -4.55 17.23
C ASN A 165 22.25 -3.74 17.69
N HIS A 166 22.12 -2.85 18.67
CA HIS A 166 23.20 -1.99 19.18
C HIS A 166 23.92 -1.14 18.10
N LYS A 167 23.21 -0.77 17.02
CA LYS A 167 23.74 0.02 15.89
C LYS A 167 23.48 1.51 16.11
N TYR A 168 24.36 2.17 16.86
CA TYR A 168 24.15 3.58 17.26
C TYR A 168 24.66 4.64 16.28
N GLU A 169 25.33 4.23 15.19
CA GLU A 169 26.02 5.12 14.24
C GLU A 169 25.09 6.15 13.57
N PHE A 170 23.81 5.82 13.42
CA PHE A 170 22.79 6.69 12.80
C PHE A 170 21.72 7.17 13.79
N MET A 171 21.95 7.09 15.12
CA MET A 171 20.92 7.40 16.12
C MET A 171 20.35 8.81 15.97
N ILE A 172 21.19 9.82 15.74
CA ILE A 172 20.73 11.21 15.59
C ILE A 172 19.81 11.34 14.37
N ILE A 173 20.22 10.79 13.21
CA ILE A 173 19.44 10.83 11.98
C ILE A 173 18.12 10.06 12.14
N ASN A 174 18.17 8.87 12.74
CA ASN A 174 16.98 8.07 12.99
C ASN A 174 15.99 8.80 13.90
N SER A 175 16.47 9.43 14.98
CA SER A 175 15.64 10.22 15.88
C SER A 175 14.97 11.39 15.17
N ILE A 176 15.71 12.11 14.30
CA ILE A 176 15.14 13.20 13.49
C ILE A 176 14.06 12.66 12.54
N LEU A 177 14.32 11.56 11.84
CA LEU A 177 13.36 10.94 10.93
C LEU A 177 12.11 10.44 11.66
N VAL A 178 12.26 9.90 12.86
CA VAL A 178 11.13 9.51 13.72
C VAL A 178 10.30 10.73 14.10
N ILE A 179 10.92 11.83 14.54
CA ILE A 179 10.20 13.07 14.89
C ILE A 179 9.45 13.63 13.68
N ILE A 180 10.08 13.68 12.51
CA ILE A 180 9.42 14.15 11.28
C ILE A 180 8.23 13.25 10.95
N SER A 181 8.41 11.93 11.00
CA SER A 181 7.35 10.97 10.69
C SER A 181 6.19 11.07 11.68
N THR A 182 6.45 11.23 12.97
CA THR A 182 5.41 11.37 13.99
C THR A 182 4.65 12.69 13.85
N VAL A 183 5.32 13.79 13.52
CA VAL A 183 4.66 15.09 13.24
C VAL A 183 3.75 14.96 12.02
N ILE A 184 4.24 14.39 10.92
CA ILE A 184 3.44 14.18 9.69
C ILE A 184 2.22 13.29 10.00
N LEU A 185 2.44 12.16 10.67
CA LEU A 185 1.35 11.26 11.07
C LEU A 185 0.31 11.99 11.93
N THR A 186 0.75 12.78 12.89
CA THR A 186 -0.15 13.53 13.78
C THR A 186 -0.99 14.54 13.00
N LEU A 187 -0.38 15.29 12.09
CA LEU A 187 -1.08 16.26 11.24
C LEU A 187 -2.08 15.57 10.31
N MET A 188 -1.70 14.44 9.71
CA MET A 188 -2.57 13.66 8.84
C MET A 188 -3.77 13.09 9.59
N TRP A 189 -3.56 12.47 10.74
CA TRP A 189 -4.65 11.93 11.57
C TRP A 189 -5.56 13.05 12.09
N ARG A 190 -5.00 14.20 12.47
CA ARG A 190 -5.79 15.39 12.82
C ARG A 190 -6.67 15.84 11.66
N GLY A 191 -6.15 15.84 10.43
CA GLY A 191 -6.92 16.14 9.22
C GLY A 191 -8.06 15.14 9.00
N PHE A 192 -7.75 13.84 9.03
CA PHE A 192 -8.74 12.77 8.88
C PHE A 192 -9.84 12.81 9.94
N PHE A 193 -9.50 13.05 11.22
CA PHE A 193 -10.51 13.10 12.29
C PHE A 193 -11.46 14.29 12.18
N LYS A 194 -11.02 15.40 11.57
CA LYS A 194 -11.84 16.60 11.32
C LYS A 194 -12.81 16.46 10.14
N GLN A 195 -12.65 15.45 9.29
CA GLN A 195 -13.55 15.17 8.17
C GLN A 195 -14.94 14.74 8.68
N GLN A 196 -16.01 15.35 8.16
CA GLN A 196 -17.39 15.04 8.57
C GLN A 196 -17.87 13.70 7.97
N ASP A 197 -17.63 13.46 6.68
CA ASP A 197 -18.00 12.23 5.98
C ASP A 197 -16.82 11.26 5.81
N LYS A 198 -16.53 10.48 6.85
CA LYS A 198 -15.45 9.48 6.84
C LYS A 198 -15.85 8.25 6.02
N LYS A 199 -15.16 8.01 4.89
CA LYS A 199 -15.30 6.78 4.11
C LYS A 199 -14.61 5.61 4.83
N ILE A 200 -15.39 4.87 5.63
CA ILE A 200 -14.94 3.67 6.39
C ILE A 200 -15.30 2.36 5.66
N ARG A 201 -16.17 2.42 4.65
CA ARG A 201 -16.60 1.22 3.92
C ARG A 201 -15.44 0.63 3.13
N GLY A 202 -15.15 -0.66 3.36
CA GLY A 202 -14.10 -1.39 2.63
C GLY A 202 -12.78 -1.57 3.39
N THR A 203 -12.58 -0.88 4.52
CA THR A 203 -11.34 -0.97 5.29
C THR A 203 -11.07 -2.37 5.83
N GLY A 204 -12.10 -3.06 6.32
CA GLY A 204 -11.96 -4.45 6.78
C GLY A 204 -11.53 -5.41 5.66
N TYR A 205 -12.07 -5.23 4.45
CA TYR A 205 -11.65 -6.03 3.29
C TYR A 205 -10.20 -5.73 2.87
N MET A 206 -9.75 -4.48 2.99
CA MET A 206 -8.36 -4.10 2.75
C MET A 206 -7.42 -4.78 3.76
N LEU A 207 -7.71 -4.71 5.05
CA LEU A 207 -6.90 -5.36 6.09
C LEU A 207 -6.83 -6.88 5.90
N LEU A 208 -7.98 -7.51 5.61
CA LEU A 208 -8.05 -8.93 5.31
C LEU A 208 -7.22 -9.29 4.07
N SER A 209 -7.26 -8.45 3.04
CA SER A 209 -6.47 -8.64 1.82
C SER A 209 -4.97 -8.53 2.08
N ILE A 210 -4.51 -7.57 2.89
CA ILE A 210 -3.08 -7.46 3.26
C ILE A 210 -2.66 -8.72 4.01
N PHE A 211 -3.44 -9.12 5.02
CA PHE A 211 -3.17 -10.32 5.81
C PHE A 211 -3.08 -11.58 4.94
N LEU A 212 -4.04 -11.76 4.03
CA LEU A 212 -4.07 -12.89 3.11
C LEU A 212 -2.91 -12.86 2.11
N THR A 213 -2.49 -11.68 1.64
CA THR A 213 -1.33 -11.52 0.76
C THR A 213 -0.04 -11.96 1.46
N ILE A 214 0.13 -11.60 2.74
CA ILE A 214 1.30 -12.02 3.55
C ILE A 214 1.30 -13.54 3.77
N ILE A 215 0.15 -14.15 4.08
CA ILE A 215 0.06 -15.61 4.25
C ILE A 215 0.40 -16.33 2.95
N LEU A 216 -0.13 -15.85 1.83
CA LEU A 216 0.12 -16.45 0.52
C LEU A 216 1.59 -16.26 0.10
N SER A 217 2.21 -15.10 0.38
CA SER A 217 3.63 -14.89 0.05
C SER A 217 4.55 -15.82 0.85
N LEU A 218 4.28 -16.00 2.15
CA LEU A 218 4.97 -16.99 2.98
C LEU A 218 4.77 -18.42 2.46
N SER A 219 3.54 -18.75 2.05
CA SER A 219 3.21 -20.07 1.51
C SER A 219 3.97 -20.34 0.21
N VAL A 220 4.05 -19.36 -0.71
CA VAL A 220 4.81 -19.47 -1.96
C VAL A 220 6.30 -19.68 -1.67
N PHE A 221 6.87 -18.93 -0.72
CA PHE A 221 8.26 -19.11 -0.32
C PHE A 221 8.53 -20.53 0.21
N VAL A 222 7.67 -21.05 1.09
CA VAL A 222 7.78 -22.42 1.63
C VAL A 222 7.62 -23.47 0.52
N ILE A 223 6.71 -23.26 -0.43
CA ILE A 223 6.52 -24.19 -1.56
C ILE A 223 7.77 -24.22 -2.45
N ILE A 224 8.34 -23.06 -2.80
CA ILE A 224 9.54 -22.98 -3.64
C ILE A 224 10.71 -23.69 -2.95
N THR A 225 10.94 -23.41 -1.66
CA THR A 225 12.03 -24.05 -0.90
C THR A 225 11.84 -25.57 -0.79
N LYS A 226 10.61 -26.04 -0.55
CA LYS A 226 10.30 -27.48 -0.55
C LYS A 226 10.48 -28.13 -1.92
N LEU A 227 10.11 -27.44 -3.00
CA LEU A 227 10.36 -27.93 -4.36
C LEU A 227 11.85 -28.05 -4.65
N GLN A 228 12.66 -27.08 -4.21
CA GLN A 228 14.11 -27.14 -4.34
C GLN A 228 14.72 -28.33 -3.59
N GLU A 229 14.33 -28.52 -2.33
CA GLU A 229 14.76 -29.66 -1.51
C GLU A 229 14.38 -31.00 -2.17
N MET A 230 13.14 -31.13 -2.64
CA MET A 230 12.62 -32.37 -3.21
C MET A 230 13.28 -32.73 -4.55
N LEU A 231 13.54 -31.74 -5.41
CA LEU A 231 14.00 -31.97 -6.79
C LEU A 231 15.52 -31.99 -6.93
N LEU A 232 16.24 -31.16 -6.17
CA LEU A 232 17.66 -30.87 -6.43
C LEU A 232 18.60 -31.26 -5.29
N VAL A 233 18.09 -31.52 -4.08
CA VAL A 233 18.92 -31.80 -2.91
C VAL A 233 18.99 -33.33 -2.67
N PRO A 234 20.16 -33.96 -2.80
CA PRO A 234 20.35 -35.37 -2.44
C PRO A 234 20.14 -35.60 -0.94
N LYS A 235 19.73 -36.82 -0.55
CA LYS A 235 19.45 -37.15 0.87
C LYS A 235 20.66 -37.05 1.80
N ASP A 236 21.87 -37.17 1.26
CA ASP A 236 23.14 -37.17 1.99
C ASP A 236 23.85 -35.81 1.99
N TYR A 237 23.14 -34.73 1.66
CA TYR A 237 23.67 -33.38 1.69
C TYR A 237 24.09 -32.93 3.11
N LEU A 238 25.16 -32.13 3.17
CA LEU A 238 25.62 -31.45 4.39
C LEU A 238 24.96 -30.09 4.56
N MET A 239 24.85 -29.33 3.46
CA MET A 239 24.23 -28.02 3.44
C MET A 239 23.79 -27.62 2.03
N CYS A 240 22.87 -26.67 1.93
CA CYS A 240 22.44 -26.07 0.68
C CYS A 240 22.33 -24.54 0.81
N ASN A 241 22.66 -23.84 -0.27
CA ASN A 241 22.60 -22.39 -0.37
C ASN A 241 21.62 -21.96 -1.44
N PHE A 242 20.61 -21.18 -1.05
CA PHE A 242 19.75 -20.47 -1.98
C PHE A 242 20.45 -19.20 -2.44
N LYS A 243 20.69 -19.10 -3.75
CA LYS A 243 21.54 -18.07 -4.33
C LYS A 243 20.80 -16.74 -4.52
N PRO A 244 21.32 -15.62 -4.02
CA PRO A 244 20.91 -14.30 -4.46
C PRO A 244 21.31 -14.04 -5.93
N PRO A 245 20.49 -13.33 -6.73
CA PRO A 245 19.18 -12.77 -6.39
C PRO A 245 18.01 -13.73 -6.64
N TYR A 246 18.26 -14.97 -7.09
CA TYR A 246 17.21 -15.92 -7.48
C TYR A 246 16.26 -16.25 -6.33
N CYS A 247 16.78 -16.34 -5.11
CA CYS A 247 15.97 -16.52 -3.91
C CYS A 247 15.03 -15.34 -3.59
N TYR A 248 15.18 -14.18 -4.24
CA TYR A 248 14.28 -13.03 -4.09
C TYR A 248 13.19 -12.98 -5.17
N ILE A 249 13.20 -13.90 -6.14
CA ILE A 249 12.19 -13.95 -7.21
C ILE A 249 10.78 -14.19 -6.65
N PHE A 250 10.63 -14.83 -5.47
CA PHE A 250 9.31 -15.01 -4.86
C PHE A 250 8.57 -13.69 -4.59
N LEU A 251 9.31 -12.59 -4.37
CA LEU A 251 8.75 -11.25 -4.18
C LEU A 251 8.00 -10.77 -5.44
N PHE A 252 8.34 -11.28 -6.63
CA PHE A 252 7.59 -10.99 -7.85
C PHE A 252 6.18 -11.57 -7.79
N PHE A 253 6.03 -12.81 -7.31
CA PHE A 253 4.71 -13.43 -7.12
C PHE A 253 3.87 -12.69 -6.07
N GLU A 254 4.52 -12.13 -5.04
CA GLU A 254 3.85 -11.30 -4.04
C GLU A 254 3.21 -10.05 -4.66
N ILE A 255 3.89 -9.37 -5.59
CA ILE A 255 3.35 -8.20 -6.30
C ILE A 255 2.10 -8.59 -7.12
N GLU A 256 2.12 -9.74 -7.79
CA GLU A 256 0.97 -10.21 -8.57
C GLU A 256 -0.24 -10.56 -7.69
N ILE A 257 0.00 -11.25 -6.57
CA ILE A 257 -1.03 -11.58 -5.58
C ILE A 257 -1.64 -10.28 -5.02
N ALA A 258 -0.81 -9.32 -4.63
CA ALA A 258 -1.25 -8.03 -4.15
C ALA A 258 -2.11 -7.29 -5.19
N ALA A 259 -1.66 -7.25 -6.46
CA ALA A 259 -2.41 -6.61 -7.54
C ALA A 259 -3.79 -7.27 -7.77
N ALA A 260 -3.87 -8.61 -7.68
CA ALA A 260 -5.13 -9.34 -7.81
C ALA A 260 -6.13 -9.00 -6.69
N PHE A 261 -5.65 -8.91 -5.44
CA PHE A 261 -6.50 -8.50 -4.34
C PHE A 261 -6.93 -7.04 -4.45
N ILE A 262 -6.01 -6.12 -4.74
CA ILE A 262 -6.32 -4.69 -4.92
C ILE A 262 -7.39 -4.51 -6.00
N SER A 263 -7.29 -5.24 -7.11
CA SER A 263 -8.31 -5.24 -8.17
C SER A 263 -9.69 -5.74 -7.71
N THR A 264 -9.71 -6.79 -6.88
CA THR A 264 -10.95 -7.33 -6.31
C THR A 264 -11.60 -6.33 -5.35
N LEU A 265 -10.79 -5.65 -4.54
CA LEU A 265 -11.22 -4.55 -3.67
C LEU A 265 -11.77 -3.37 -4.46
N TYR A 266 -11.08 -2.97 -5.53
CA TYR A 266 -11.50 -1.87 -6.40
C TYR A 266 -12.91 -2.10 -6.97
N LYS A 267 -13.19 -3.30 -7.50
CA LYS A 267 -14.52 -3.64 -8.04
C LYS A 267 -15.64 -3.61 -7.00
N LYS A 268 -15.36 -4.06 -5.78
CA LYS A 268 -16.36 -4.12 -4.70
C LYS A 268 -16.61 -2.77 -4.03
N ILE A 269 -15.60 -1.92 -3.93
CA ILE A 269 -15.64 -0.69 -3.13
C ILE A 269 -15.84 0.55 -4.02
N LYS A 270 -15.66 0.46 -5.36
CA LYS A 270 -15.79 1.57 -6.32
C LYS A 270 -15.06 2.84 -5.83
N ASN A 271 -13.86 2.67 -5.28
CA ASN A 271 -13.07 3.75 -4.72
C ASN A 271 -11.99 4.17 -5.74
N VAL A 272 -11.98 5.44 -6.12
CA VAL A 272 -11.09 6.01 -7.17
C VAL A 272 -9.60 5.85 -6.80
N GLU A 273 -9.27 5.80 -5.51
CA GLU A 273 -7.90 5.75 -4.96
C GLU A 273 -7.02 4.57 -5.45
N TRP A 274 -7.63 3.46 -5.91
CA TRP A 274 -6.90 2.22 -6.24
C TRP A 274 -6.92 1.84 -7.73
N LYS A 275 -7.23 2.82 -8.60
CA LYS A 275 -7.33 2.65 -10.06
C LYS A 275 -6.07 2.02 -10.67
N TRP A 276 -4.89 2.36 -10.14
CA TRP A 276 -3.61 1.84 -10.61
C TRP A 276 -3.50 0.31 -10.44
N GLY A 277 -3.92 -0.25 -9.29
CA GLY A 277 -3.86 -1.69 -9.05
C GLY A 277 -4.83 -2.46 -9.95
N PHE A 278 -5.99 -1.88 -10.24
CA PHE A 278 -6.93 -2.41 -11.22
C PHE A 278 -6.36 -2.38 -12.66
N GLN A 279 -5.66 -1.30 -13.04
CA GLN A 279 -4.99 -1.21 -14.33
C GLN A 279 -3.90 -2.28 -14.49
N ILE A 280 -3.06 -2.48 -13.46
CA ILE A 280 -2.03 -3.53 -13.44
C ILE A 280 -2.68 -4.91 -13.58
N PHE A 281 -3.69 -5.21 -12.77
CA PHE A 281 -4.39 -6.49 -12.86
C PHE A 281 -5.03 -6.73 -14.22
N ASN A 282 -5.66 -5.71 -14.81
CA ASN A 282 -6.24 -5.82 -16.15
C ASN A 282 -5.16 -6.03 -17.22
N PHE A 283 -3.99 -5.41 -17.08
CA PHE A 283 -2.86 -5.65 -17.97
C PHE A 283 -2.40 -7.11 -17.88
N ILE A 284 -2.21 -7.64 -16.66
CA ILE A 284 -1.86 -9.04 -16.40
C ILE A 284 -2.93 -9.96 -17.02
N ARG A 285 -4.20 -9.72 -16.73
CA ARG A 285 -5.33 -10.52 -17.24
C ARG A 285 -5.44 -10.51 -18.76
N LYS A 286 -5.23 -9.36 -19.42
CA LYS A 286 -5.28 -9.27 -20.89
C LYS A 286 -4.14 -10.03 -21.55
N LYS A 287 -3.00 -10.17 -20.87
CA LYS A 287 -1.81 -10.86 -21.36
C LYS A 287 -1.57 -12.19 -20.63
N ILE A 288 -2.64 -12.91 -20.27
CA ILE A 288 -2.56 -14.06 -19.36
C ILE A 288 -1.60 -15.17 -19.81
N ILE A 289 -1.50 -15.42 -21.12
CA ILE A 289 -0.59 -16.43 -21.67
C ILE A 289 0.87 -15.98 -21.48
N ILE A 290 1.18 -14.73 -21.80
CA ILE A 290 2.53 -14.16 -21.66
C ILE A 290 2.93 -14.13 -20.19
N THR A 291 2.02 -13.73 -19.29
CA THR A 291 2.30 -13.71 -17.84
C THR A 291 2.47 -15.12 -17.27
N ALA A 292 1.69 -16.11 -17.75
CA ALA A 292 1.88 -17.50 -17.35
C ALA A 292 3.25 -18.04 -17.77
N ILE A 293 3.68 -17.75 -19.00
CA ILE A 293 5.03 -18.13 -19.49
C ILE A 293 6.11 -17.44 -18.66
N LEU A 294 5.97 -16.14 -18.38
CA LEU A 294 6.90 -15.39 -17.54
C LEU A 294 7.00 -15.99 -16.14
N ASN A 295 5.87 -16.30 -15.51
CA ASN A 295 5.81 -16.87 -14.17
C ASN A 295 6.41 -18.27 -14.10
N LEU A 296 6.15 -19.13 -15.10
CA LEU A 296 6.82 -20.42 -15.23
C LEU A 296 8.33 -20.27 -15.37
N THR A 297 8.78 -19.28 -16.15
CA THR A 297 10.21 -18.98 -16.34
C THR A 297 10.84 -18.49 -15.03
N LEU A 298 10.18 -17.55 -14.33
CA LEU A 298 10.64 -17.04 -13.04
C LEU A 298 10.68 -18.13 -11.98
N LEU A 299 9.67 -18.99 -11.93
CA LEU A 299 9.63 -20.14 -11.03
C LEU A 299 10.76 -21.11 -11.32
N TYR A 300 11.03 -21.43 -12.59
CA TYR A 300 12.18 -22.24 -12.99
C TYR A 300 13.49 -21.61 -12.53
N ILE A 301 13.70 -20.31 -12.77
CA ILE A 301 14.92 -19.61 -12.32
C ILE A 301 15.05 -19.66 -10.79
N ALA A 302 13.96 -19.45 -10.04
CA ALA A 302 13.95 -19.50 -8.59
C ALA A 302 14.33 -20.89 -8.07
N VAL A 303 13.75 -21.95 -8.63
CA VAL A 303 14.04 -23.34 -8.24
C VAL A 303 15.49 -23.70 -8.55
N MET A 304 15.99 -23.33 -9.73
CA MET A 304 17.34 -23.68 -10.17
C MET A 304 18.47 -22.90 -9.47
N GLY A 305 18.14 -21.86 -8.70
CA GLY A 305 19.09 -21.01 -7.98
C GLY A 305 19.63 -21.59 -6.68
N ILE A 306 20.21 -22.80 -6.71
CA ILE A 306 20.70 -23.49 -5.51
C ILE A 306 22.13 -24.05 -5.68
N THR A 307 22.92 -24.04 -4.61
CA THR A 307 24.17 -24.80 -4.49
C THR A 307 23.99 -25.85 -3.40
N VAL A 308 24.37 -27.09 -3.66
CA VAL A 308 24.26 -28.19 -2.69
C VAL A 308 25.66 -28.74 -2.40
N VAL A 309 25.96 -28.93 -1.12
CA VAL A 309 27.21 -29.55 -0.66
C VAL A 309 26.86 -30.92 -0.11
N THR A 310 27.50 -31.95 -0.64
CA THR A 310 27.42 -33.34 -0.14
C THR A 310 28.72 -33.68 0.58
N LYS A 311 28.90 -34.93 1.01
CA LYS A 311 30.15 -35.32 1.69
C LYS A 311 31.39 -35.21 0.80
N ASP A 312 31.25 -35.45 -0.50
CA ASP A 312 32.40 -35.63 -1.41
C ASP A 312 32.50 -34.57 -2.52
N GLN A 313 31.41 -33.83 -2.77
CA GLN A 313 31.31 -32.91 -3.91
C GLN A 313 30.34 -31.75 -3.65
N ILE A 314 30.49 -30.71 -4.46
CA ILE A 314 29.63 -29.53 -4.49
C ILE A 314 28.91 -29.52 -5.83
N ILE A 315 27.58 -29.47 -5.81
CA ILE A 315 26.74 -29.41 -7.00
C ILE A 315 26.12 -28.03 -7.10
N ASP A 316 26.48 -27.30 -8.14
CA ASP A 316 26.04 -25.93 -8.32
C ASP A 316 25.03 -25.82 -9.47
N TYR A 317 23.76 -25.66 -9.12
CA TYR A 317 22.67 -25.57 -10.09
C TYR A 317 22.48 -24.13 -10.57
N SER A 318 22.14 -23.98 -11.84
CA SER A 318 21.80 -22.69 -12.44
C SER A 318 20.71 -22.91 -13.47
N PHE A 319 19.89 -21.89 -13.73
CA PHE A 319 18.85 -21.96 -14.75
C PHE A 319 19.43 -22.23 -16.15
N LEU A 320 20.69 -21.86 -16.41
CA LEU A 320 21.42 -22.18 -17.64
C LEU A 320 22.01 -23.59 -17.66
N ASN A 321 22.25 -24.21 -16.50
CA ASN A 321 22.80 -25.55 -16.40
C ASN A 321 22.00 -26.40 -15.40
N PRO A 322 20.88 -27.00 -15.85
CA PRO A 322 19.95 -27.66 -14.93
C PRO A 322 20.43 -28.99 -14.37
N LYS A 323 21.42 -29.63 -15.00
CA LYS A 323 22.06 -30.83 -14.45
C LYS A 323 23.02 -30.51 -13.29
N GLY A 324 23.33 -29.22 -13.09
CA GLY A 324 24.32 -28.74 -12.13
C GLY A 324 25.75 -28.87 -12.64
N THR A 325 26.61 -27.94 -12.25
CA THR A 325 28.06 -28.11 -12.38
C THR A 325 28.58 -28.80 -11.13
N VAL A 326 29.17 -29.98 -11.28
CA VAL A 326 29.72 -30.76 -10.17
C VAL A 326 31.19 -30.39 -9.98
N TYR A 327 31.55 -30.03 -8.75
CA TYR A 327 32.92 -29.75 -8.33
C TYR A 327 33.34 -30.78 -7.29
N SER A 328 34.44 -31.48 -7.55
CA SER A 328 35.14 -32.23 -6.52
C SER A 328 35.84 -31.26 -5.57
N TYR A 329 36.12 -31.69 -4.34
CA TYR A 329 36.95 -30.90 -3.43
C TYR A 329 38.38 -30.67 -3.97
N ASN A 330 38.86 -31.54 -4.87
CA ASN A 330 40.12 -31.33 -5.57
C ASN A 330 40.09 -30.17 -6.58
N ASP A 331 38.90 -29.68 -6.96
CA ASP A 331 38.73 -28.54 -7.86
C ASP A 331 38.79 -27.21 -7.10
N ILE A 332 38.82 -27.26 -5.77
CA ILE A 332 39.05 -26.11 -4.92
C ILE A 332 40.54 -25.83 -4.91
N TYR A 333 40.94 -24.60 -5.27
CA TYR A 333 42.34 -24.20 -5.15
C TYR A 333 42.58 -23.31 -3.94
N LYS A 334 41.55 -22.58 -3.47
CA LYS A 334 41.71 -21.60 -2.41
C LYS A 334 40.44 -21.38 -1.59
N VAL A 335 40.61 -21.23 -0.29
CA VAL A 335 39.54 -20.87 0.65
C VAL A 335 39.90 -19.57 1.36
N HIS A 336 38.92 -18.68 1.50
CA HIS A 336 39.03 -17.45 2.28
C HIS A 336 38.02 -17.48 3.42
N ALA A 337 38.50 -17.42 4.66
CA ALA A 337 37.65 -17.41 5.85
C ALA A 337 38.01 -16.25 6.78
N GLY A 338 37.00 -15.57 7.33
CA GLY A 338 37.24 -14.50 8.29
C GLY A 338 36.02 -13.64 8.56
N PHE A 339 36.24 -12.48 9.17
CA PHE A 339 35.18 -11.52 9.52
C PHE A 339 35.30 -10.22 8.73
N LYS A 340 34.18 -9.70 8.23
CA LYS A 340 34.14 -8.42 7.52
C LYS A 340 34.48 -7.27 8.47
N GLY A 341 35.30 -6.33 8.00
CA GLY A 341 35.59 -5.10 8.75
C GLY A 341 34.55 -4.01 8.52
N LYS A 342 34.65 -2.91 9.28
CA LYS A 342 33.90 -1.68 9.01
C LYS A 342 34.41 -1.07 7.69
N ARG A 343 33.61 -1.13 6.63
CA ARG A 343 33.83 -0.33 5.41
C ARG A 343 32.68 0.65 5.22
N LEU A 344 32.99 1.94 5.14
CA LEU A 344 32.07 2.96 4.61
C LEU A 344 31.93 2.75 3.10
N LYS A 345 30.85 2.08 2.68
CA LYS A 345 30.19 2.24 1.38
C LYS A 345 28.81 1.61 1.51
N ALA A 346 27.78 2.39 1.20
CA ALA A 346 26.36 2.14 1.47
C ALA A 346 25.79 0.78 1.01
N PHE A 347 26.56 -0.08 0.34
CA PHE A 347 26.19 -1.45 -0.01
C PHE A 347 27.41 -2.38 0.00
N LYS A 348 27.56 -3.21 1.05
CA LYS A 348 27.97 -4.64 1.07
C LYS A 348 28.46 -5.09 2.47
N GLY A 349 27.61 -5.83 3.20
CA GLY A 349 27.91 -6.62 4.40
C GLY A 349 28.02 -5.84 5.71
N HIS A 350 27.56 -6.42 6.82
CA HIS A 350 27.77 -5.86 8.16
C HIS A 350 29.16 -6.20 8.71
N ALA A 351 29.75 -5.26 9.45
CA ALA A 351 31.00 -5.50 10.18
C ALA A 351 30.79 -6.65 11.18
N GLY A 352 31.76 -7.55 11.28
CA GLY A 352 31.66 -8.76 12.10
C GLY A 352 30.90 -9.92 11.45
N GLU A 353 30.35 -9.77 10.24
CA GLU A 353 29.81 -10.92 9.51
C GLU A 353 30.94 -11.88 9.12
N PHE A 354 30.75 -13.16 9.44
CA PHE A 354 31.62 -14.22 8.98
C PHE A 354 31.45 -14.42 7.46
N TYR A 355 32.53 -14.77 6.78
CA TYR A 355 32.49 -15.21 5.39
C TYR A 355 33.34 -16.47 5.23
N TYR A 356 32.88 -17.36 4.35
CA TYR A 356 33.60 -18.56 3.98
C TYR A 356 33.51 -18.74 2.47
N ILE A 357 34.49 -18.22 1.75
CA ILE A 357 34.50 -18.14 0.30
C ILE A 357 35.42 -19.22 -0.25
N VAL A 358 34.85 -20.14 -1.02
CA VAL A 358 35.56 -21.19 -1.74
C VAL A 358 35.77 -20.74 -3.17
N ASN A 359 37.01 -20.76 -3.64
CA ASN A 359 37.39 -20.46 -5.01
C ASN A 359 37.80 -21.74 -5.75
N PHE A 360 37.19 -21.94 -6.90
CA PHE A 360 37.38 -23.08 -7.77
C PHE A 360 38.38 -22.77 -8.88
N LYS A 361 39.02 -23.81 -9.43
CA LYS A 361 40.03 -23.69 -10.50
C LYS A 361 39.52 -23.04 -11.79
N ASP A 362 38.21 -23.11 -12.04
CA ASP A 362 37.54 -22.47 -13.18
C ASP A 362 37.30 -20.96 -12.97
N GLY A 363 37.75 -20.39 -11.84
CA GLY A 363 37.60 -18.98 -11.50
C GLY A 363 36.29 -18.64 -10.75
N LYS A 364 35.40 -19.62 -10.53
CA LYS A 364 34.17 -19.41 -9.77
C LYS A 364 34.46 -19.23 -8.28
N SER A 365 33.64 -18.43 -7.61
CA SER A 365 33.70 -18.24 -6.17
C SER A 365 32.31 -18.36 -5.55
N ILE A 366 32.20 -19.09 -4.44
CA ILE A 366 30.94 -19.31 -3.73
C ILE A 366 31.16 -19.05 -2.24
N ASN A 367 30.27 -18.27 -1.62
CA ASN A 367 30.27 -18.04 -0.18
C ASN A 367 29.29 -19.01 0.50
N PHE A 368 29.76 -19.80 1.45
CA PHE A 368 28.96 -20.80 2.18
C PHE A 368 28.46 -20.35 3.55
N TYR A 369 28.56 -19.06 3.86
CA TYR A 369 28.00 -18.50 5.07
C TYR A 369 26.45 -18.47 5.02
N GLN A 370 25.79 -18.86 6.12
CA GLN A 370 24.32 -18.97 6.27
C GLN A 370 23.67 -19.99 5.34
N SER A 371 24.30 -21.16 5.19
CA SER A 371 23.71 -22.27 4.45
C SER A 371 22.61 -22.96 5.27
N ASN A 372 21.59 -23.45 4.59
CA ASN A 372 20.60 -24.33 5.22
C ASN A 372 21.17 -25.72 5.38
N SER A 373 20.87 -26.38 6.50
CA SER A 373 21.45 -27.66 6.84
C SER A 373 20.48 -28.53 7.63
N PRO A 374 20.57 -29.87 7.54
CA PRO A 374 19.80 -30.77 8.39
C PRO A 374 20.32 -30.85 9.83
N PHE A 375 21.49 -30.29 10.16
CA PHE A 375 22.00 -30.33 11.54
C PHE A 375 21.25 -29.34 12.44
N GLU A 376 20.93 -29.78 13.66
CA GLU A 376 20.31 -28.93 14.69
C GLU A 376 21.27 -27.83 15.21
N ASP A 377 22.59 -28.11 15.19
CA ASP A 377 23.60 -27.19 15.70
C ASP A 377 24.10 -26.27 14.57
N THR A 378 23.63 -25.02 14.56
CA THR A 378 23.91 -24.03 13.52
C THR A 378 25.41 -23.87 13.22
N TYR A 379 25.78 -23.87 11.94
CA TYR A 379 27.15 -23.78 11.44
C TYR A 379 28.02 -25.02 11.66
N LEU A 380 27.52 -26.09 12.27
CA LEU A 380 28.26 -27.35 12.39
C LEU A 380 28.57 -27.94 11.02
N GLU A 381 27.64 -27.81 10.06
CA GLU A 381 27.82 -28.16 8.65
C GLU A 381 29.06 -27.52 8.06
N LEU A 382 29.32 -26.25 8.40
CA LEU A 382 30.42 -25.47 7.86
C LEU A 382 31.74 -25.91 8.47
N GLU A 383 31.74 -26.28 9.76
CA GLU A 383 32.90 -26.87 10.43
C GLU A 383 33.24 -28.26 9.85
N ILE A 384 32.23 -29.09 9.57
CA ILE A 384 32.42 -30.41 8.94
C ILE A 384 32.96 -30.25 7.52
N PHE A 385 32.34 -29.38 6.73
CA PHE A 385 32.74 -29.11 5.36
C PHE A 385 34.18 -28.59 5.26
N ASP A 386 34.55 -27.65 6.13
CA ASP A 386 35.91 -27.14 6.20
C ASP A 386 36.93 -28.23 6.53
N LYS A 387 36.65 -29.09 7.51
CA LYS A 387 37.51 -30.26 7.82
C LYS A 387 37.67 -31.19 6.62
N SER A 388 36.60 -31.45 5.87
CA SER A 388 36.64 -32.32 4.69
C SER A 388 37.51 -31.74 3.56
N ILE A 389 37.43 -30.43 3.30
CA ILE A 389 38.23 -29.79 2.24
C ILE A 389 39.72 -29.78 2.62
N MET A 390 40.02 -29.39 3.87
CA MET A 390 41.40 -29.21 4.33
C MET A 390 42.15 -30.53 4.48
N LYS A 391 41.44 -31.66 4.72
CA LYS A 391 42.03 -33.01 4.82
C LYS A 391 42.90 -33.40 3.62
N SER A 392 42.61 -32.87 2.43
CA SER A 392 43.37 -33.17 1.21
C SER A 392 44.79 -32.57 1.20
N GLY A 393 45.05 -31.54 2.01
CA GLY A 393 46.32 -30.79 2.05
C GLY A 393 46.65 -29.99 0.79
N LYS A 394 45.80 -30.02 -0.25
CA LYS A 394 46.04 -29.37 -1.55
C LYS A 394 45.46 -27.96 -1.66
N VAL A 395 44.60 -27.58 -0.72
CA VAL A 395 43.83 -26.33 -0.78
C VAL A 395 44.54 -25.23 0.01
N LYS A 396 44.78 -24.08 -0.63
CA LYS A 396 45.40 -22.94 0.06
C LYS A 396 44.35 -22.15 0.84
N LYS A 397 44.44 -22.12 2.17
CA LYS A 397 43.54 -21.32 3.01
C LYS A 397 44.15 -19.97 3.38
N ILE A 398 43.36 -18.92 3.23
CA ILE A 398 43.64 -17.57 3.73
C ILE A 398 42.64 -17.24 4.81
N SER A 399 43.12 -17.27 6.03
CA SER A 399 42.34 -17.08 7.25
C SER A 399 42.62 -15.71 7.86
N SER A 400 41.57 -15.03 8.34
CA SER A 400 41.72 -13.75 9.06
C SER A 400 40.83 -13.71 10.30
N LYS A 401 41.46 -13.64 11.48
CA LYS A 401 40.80 -13.36 12.76
C LYS A 401 40.43 -11.90 12.94
N LYS A 402 40.88 -11.00 12.06
CA LYS A 402 40.64 -9.57 12.22
C LYS A 402 39.13 -9.30 12.22
N ASN A 403 38.68 -8.46 13.16
CA ASN A 403 37.26 -8.08 13.35
C ASN A 403 36.35 -9.16 13.95
N TYR A 404 36.87 -10.28 14.49
CA TYR A 404 36.01 -11.28 15.14
C TYR A 404 35.25 -10.71 16.35
N GLU A 405 35.82 -9.74 17.05
CA GLU A 405 35.21 -9.02 18.19
C GLU A 405 33.98 -8.20 17.78
N LEU A 406 33.83 -7.88 16.49
CA LEU A 406 32.65 -7.19 15.97
C LEU A 406 31.50 -8.17 15.66
N CYS A 407 31.73 -9.48 15.78
CA CYS A 407 30.71 -10.50 15.53
C CYS A 407 29.64 -10.45 16.61
N TYR A 408 28.37 -10.34 16.20
CA TYR A 408 27.23 -10.22 17.11
C TYR A 408 26.70 -11.56 17.62
N PHE A 409 27.25 -12.69 17.16
CA PHE A 409 26.82 -14.01 17.63
C PHE A 409 27.37 -14.32 19.03
N ASP A 410 26.69 -15.22 19.73
CA ASP A 410 27.17 -15.76 21.00
C ASP A 410 28.59 -16.37 20.86
N SER A 411 29.36 -16.27 21.94
CA SER A 411 30.67 -16.90 22.12
C SER A 411 30.77 -18.33 21.58
N ARG A 412 29.73 -19.17 21.73
CA ARG A 412 29.69 -20.53 21.20
C ARG A 412 29.93 -20.58 19.69
N TYR A 413 29.24 -19.71 18.93
CA TYR A 413 29.34 -19.65 17.47
C TYR A 413 30.60 -18.93 17.02
N VAL A 414 31.00 -17.86 17.71
CA VAL A 414 32.28 -17.18 17.46
C VAL A 414 33.44 -18.16 17.60
N ASN A 415 33.44 -18.97 18.67
CA ASN A 415 34.44 -20.02 18.88
C ASN A 415 34.43 -21.07 17.77
N ARG A 416 33.24 -21.44 17.25
CA ARG A 416 33.15 -22.33 16.08
C ARG A 416 33.78 -21.70 14.82
N PHE A 417 33.48 -20.44 14.53
CA PHE A 417 34.10 -19.74 13.40
C PHE A 417 35.62 -19.61 13.56
N LEU A 418 36.11 -19.38 14.79
CA LEU A 418 37.54 -19.38 15.07
C LEU A 418 38.19 -20.74 14.83
N ARG A 419 37.54 -21.85 15.22
CA ARG A 419 38.01 -23.21 14.87
C ARG A 419 38.08 -23.43 13.37
N ILE A 420 37.10 -22.94 12.62
CA ILE A 420 37.13 -22.96 11.15
C ILE A 420 38.32 -22.14 10.64
N ILE A 421 38.53 -20.91 11.12
CA ILE A 421 39.65 -20.07 10.70
C ILE A 421 41.00 -20.74 10.97
N ASP A 422 41.14 -21.43 12.11
CA ASP A 422 42.40 -22.03 12.57
C ASP A 422 42.74 -23.39 11.95
N ASN A 423 41.80 -24.02 11.27
CA ASN A 423 42.02 -25.29 10.57
C ASN A 423 42.78 -25.05 9.25
N LEU A 424 44.12 -25.09 9.28
CA LEU A 424 45.02 -24.75 8.17
C LEU A 424 45.49 -25.94 7.33
#